data_AF-A0A955L2I2-F1
#
_entry.id   AF-A0A955L2I2-F1
#
_cell.length_a   1.000
_cell.length_b   1.000
_cell.length_c   1.000
_cell.angle_alpha   90.00
_cell.angle_beta   90.00
_cell.angle_gamma   90.00
#
_symmetry.space_group_name_H-M   'P 1'
#
loop_
_entity.id
_entity.type
_entity.pdbx_description
1 polymer ?
#
loop_
_entity_poly.entity_id
_entity_poly.type
_entity_poly.pdbx_seq_one_letter_code
_entity_poly.pdbx_strand_id
1 'polypeptide(L)'
;MPYVKPGAEITQVEKSQSPVLITPELEAVIVGTAYHYQDPYLDSSKAATKLVVAATGTMTYSIADLGYSVADENQLIVDIVCTKGANVGRRFHMDAEDYTVASSVITIEKNISGVVYDTSVVFSTGDEFDVYIGFVAEKASALGHKIIETISDIEDYLGKPKTFNPLGYGTLVAMFNSGSKMNTFGHSRLPASTAKKVSDNLDELDLKDIYAIAGMDQDSVMTAYGTHVAAQSVSTAKHERIAFINPPRSTEIVEGLTSTTRGESAVDIQQANATLFNKRVFSIHP
;
A
#
# COMPACT_ATOMS: atom_id res chain seq x y z
N MET A 1 -19.55 -67.08 -59.49
CA MET A 1 -18.60 -66.68 -58.43
C MET A 1 -19.35 -65.73 -57.50
N PRO A 2 -19.47 -66.02 -56.20
CA PRO A 2 -20.17 -65.13 -55.28
C PRO A 2 -19.37 -63.84 -55.09
N TYR A 3 -20.06 -62.70 -55.12
CA TYR A 3 -19.50 -61.37 -54.93
C TYR A 3 -19.10 -61.17 -53.47
N VAL A 4 -17.80 -60.95 -53.22
CA VAL A 4 -17.26 -60.62 -51.90
C VAL A 4 -17.15 -59.11 -51.80
N LYS A 5 -17.94 -58.49 -50.91
CA LYS A 5 -17.83 -57.04 -50.65
C LYS A 5 -16.50 -56.73 -49.96
N PRO A 6 -15.76 -55.69 -50.38
CA PRO A 6 -14.60 -55.20 -49.65
C PRO A 6 -15.07 -54.66 -48.29
N GLY A 7 -14.59 -55.25 -47.19
CA GLY A 7 -14.75 -54.68 -45.86
C GLY A 7 -13.75 -53.54 -45.69
N ALA A 8 -14.23 -52.35 -45.32
CA ALA A 8 -13.37 -51.27 -44.86
C ALA A 8 -13.38 -51.29 -43.33
N GLU A 9 -12.22 -51.55 -42.73
CA GLU A 9 -12.04 -51.45 -41.28
C GLU A 9 -11.65 -50.01 -40.94
N ILE A 10 -12.49 -49.33 -40.17
CA ILE A 10 -12.22 -47.98 -39.68
C ILE A 10 -11.62 -48.12 -38.29
N THR A 11 -10.30 -47.97 -38.19
CA THR A 11 -9.61 -47.91 -36.90
C THR A 11 -9.59 -46.47 -36.42
N GLN A 12 -10.40 -46.15 -35.42
CA GLN A 12 -10.36 -44.84 -34.77
C GLN A 12 -9.12 -44.75 -33.89
N VAL A 13 -8.11 -44.00 -34.34
CA VAL A 13 -6.91 -43.72 -33.54
C VAL A 13 -7.22 -42.52 -32.64
N GLU A 14 -7.67 -42.79 -31.42
CA GLU A 14 -7.73 -41.76 -30.38
C GLU A 14 -6.30 -41.40 -29.96
N LYS A 15 -5.75 -40.34 -30.54
CA LYS A 15 -4.58 -39.67 -29.97
C LYS A 15 -5.05 -38.92 -28.74
N SER A 16 -5.05 -39.59 -27.59
CA SER A 16 -5.04 -38.91 -26.29
C SER A 16 -3.68 -38.19 -26.16
N GLN A 17 -3.57 -37.02 -26.78
CA GLN A 17 -2.61 -36.04 -26.31
C GLN A 17 -3.26 -35.36 -25.12
N SER A 18 -2.89 -35.79 -23.92
CA SER A 18 -3.08 -34.97 -22.73
C SER A 18 -2.59 -33.56 -23.08
N PRO A 19 -3.41 -32.51 -22.88
CA PRO A 19 -2.97 -31.15 -23.12
C PRO A 19 -1.64 -30.96 -22.42
N VAL A 20 -0.62 -30.52 -23.16
CA VAL A 20 0.61 -30.06 -22.53
C VAL A 20 0.18 -28.88 -21.66
N LEU A 21 0.16 -29.10 -20.35
CA LEU A 21 0.15 -28.04 -19.36
C LEU A 21 1.50 -27.33 -19.52
N ILE A 22 1.56 -26.41 -20.48
CA ILE A 22 2.45 -25.27 -20.39
C ILE A 22 1.90 -24.50 -19.21
N THR A 23 2.41 -24.80 -18.01
CA THR A 23 2.22 -23.94 -16.86
C THR A 23 2.88 -22.64 -17.25
N PRO A 24 2.14 -21.57 -17.57
CA PRO A 24 2.77 -20.30 -17.81
C PRO A 24 3.46 -19.93 -16.49
N GLU A 25 4.71 -19.49 -16.55
CA GLU A 25 5.36 -18.85 -15.42
C GLU A 25 4.67 -17.50 -15.22
N LEU A 26 3.46 -17.53 -14.64
CA LEU A 26 2.71 -16.34 -14.37
C LEU A 26 3.35 -15.66 -13.16
N GLU A 27 3.74 -14.41 -13.34
CA GLU A 27 4.52 -13.71 -12.34
C GLU A 27 3.59 -13.00 -11.33
N ALA A 28 4.11 -12.77 -10.12
CA ALA A 28 3.44 -11.93 -9.12
C ALA A 28 4.00 -10.50 -9.21
N VAL A 29 3.13 -9.51 -9.02
CA VAL A 29 3.50 -8.08 -9.00
C VAL A 29 3.08 -7.45 -7.69
N ILE A 30 3.98 -6.63 -7.14
CA ILE A 30 3.68 -5.76 -6.00
C ILE A 30 3.41 -4.36 -6.54
N VAL A 31 2.23 -3.83 -6.24
CA VAL A 31 1.81 -2.51 -6.72
C VAL A 31 1.78 -1.56 -5.53
N GLY A 32 2.30 -0.35 -5.71
CA GLY A 32 2.20 0.67 -4.68
C GLY A 32 2.70 2.04 -5.11
N THR A 33 2.53 3.01 -4.24
CA THR A 33 3.05 4.36 -4.45
C THR A 33 4.59 4.42 -4.53
N ALA A 34 5.08 5.19 -5.51
CA ALA A 34 6.49 5.38 -5.86
C ALA A 34 7.00 6.75 -5.37
N TYR A 35 7.68 6.75 -4.23
CA TYR A 35 8.23 7.98 -3.65
C TYR A 35 9.58 7.78 -2.96
N HIS A 36 10.28 8.89 -2.79
CA HIS A 36 11.31 9.10 -1.82
C HIS A 36 10.68 9.64 -0.53
N TYR A 37 11.21 9.17 0.59
CA TYR A 37 10.93 9.75 1.89
C TYR A 37 12.18 10.32 2.50
N GLN A 38 11.99 11.45 3.16
CA GLN A 38 12.82 11.83 4.27
C GLN A 38 12.29 11.17 5.54
N ASP A 39 13.21 10.63 6.33
CA ASP A 39 12.89 10.12 7.66
C ASP A 39 12.32 11.26 8.53
N PRO A 40 11.05 11.19 8.95
CA PRO A 40 10.42 12.23 9.74
C PRO A 40 11.04 12.33 11.14
N TYR A 41 11.81 11.35 11.59
CA TYR A 41 12.35 11.28 12.96
C TYR A 41 13.80 11.73 13.08
N LEU A 42 14.36 12.35 12.05
CA LEU A 42 15.64 13.03 12.18
C LEU A 42 15.49 14.23 13.12
N ASP A 43 16.55 14.59 13.85
CA ASP A 43 16.56 15.81 14.67
C ASP A 43 16.27 17.06 13.82
N SER A 44 16.65 17.04 12.55
CA SER A 44 16.36 18.09 11.57
C SER A 44 14.90 18.14 11.13
N SER A 45 14.13 17.08 11.36
CA SER A 45 12.70 16.97 11.03
C SER A 45 11.82 17.32 12.23
N LYS A 46 12.40 17.52 13.41
CA LYS A 46 11.69 17.90 14.64
C LYS A 46 11.42 19.40 14.66
N ALA A 47 10.16 19.77 14.83
CA ALA A 47 9.79 21.16 15.04
C ALA A 47 10.37 21.69 16.37
N ALA A 48 10.88 22.92 16.36
CA ALA A 48 11.49 23.54 17.55
C ALA A 48 10.49 23.79 18.69
N THR A 49 9.19 23.90 18.38
CA THR A 49 8.13 24.20 19.34
C THR A 49 7.29 22.97 19.64
N LYS A 50 7.10 22.68 20.93
CA LYS A 50 6.23 21.61 21.39
C LYS A 50 4.76 21.94 21.20
N LEU A 51 3.95 20.92 20.93
CA LEU A 51 2.50 20.99 20.94
C LEU A 51 1.93 20.75 22.33
N VAL A 52 1.24 21.74 22.87
CA VAL A 52 0.59 21.65 24.17
C VAL A 52 -0.91 21.64 23.95
N VAL A 53 -1.59 20.65 24.49
CA VAL A 53 -3.05 20.53 24.39
C VAL A 53 -3.68 21.62 25.24
N ALA A 54 -4.09 22.71 24.60
CA ALA A 54 -4.95 23.72 25.18
C ALA A 54 -6.42 23.33 24.97
N ALA A 55 -7.30 23.83 25.85
CA ALA A 55 -8.75 23.60 25.71
C ALA A 55 -9.35 24.23 24.43
N THR A 56 -8.60 25.09 23.75
CA THR A 56 -8.83 25.63 22.40
C THR A 56 -7.52 26.23 21.92
N GLY A 57 -7.04 25.86 20.72
CA GLY A 57 -5.84 26.47 20.14
C GLY A 57 -5.48 25.87 18.80
N THR A 58 -5.08 26.72 17.86
CA THR A 58 -4.39 26.36 16.62
C THR A 58 -2.90 26.54 16.80
N MET A 59 -2.11 25.71 16.12
CA MET A 59 -0.66 25.88 16.11
C MET A 59 -0.09 25.86 14.71
N THR A 60 0.79 26.81 14.46
CA THR A 60 1.41 27.05 13.15
C THR A 60 2.90 26.75 13.20
N TYR A 61 3.41 26.05 12.21
CA TYR A 61 4.82 25.69 12.03
C TYR A 61 5.33 26.18 10.69
N SER A 62 6.47 26.87 10.67
CA SER A 62 7.15 27.24 9.43
C SER A 62 7.91 26.04 8.85
N ILE A 63 7.51 25.59 7.67
CA ILE A 63 8.19 24.58 6.85
C ILE A 63 9.50 25.15 6.28
N ALA A 64 9.55 26.47 6.04
CA ALA A 64 10.75 27.14 5.52
C ALA A 64 11.94 26.97 6.46
N ASP A 65 11.69 26.88 7.77
CA ASP A 65 12.72 26.69 8.79
C ASP A 65 13.36 25.29 8.72
N LEU A 66 12.66 24.34 8.09
CA LEU A 66 13.16 22.98 7.85
C LEU A 66 13.97 22.88 6.54
N GLY A 67 14.03 23.95 5.73
CA GLY A 67 14.81 24.00 4.49
C GLY A 67 14.15 23.35 3.27
N TYR A 68 12.84 23.09 3.33
CA TYR A 68 12.08 22.46 2.25
C TYR A 68 11.04 23.43 1.68
N SER A 69 10.84 23.39 0.36
CA SER A 69 9.69 24.02 -0.30
C SER A 69 8.68 22.94 -0.67
N VAL A 70 7.49 23.00 -0.09
CA VAL A 70 6.43 22.03 -0.36
C VAL A 70 5.37 22.69 -1.23
N ALA A 71 5.04 22.04 -2.34
CA ALA A 71 4.03 22.55 -3.28
C ALA A 71 2.63 21.97 -3.00
N ASP A 72 2.56 20.86 -2.25
CA ASP A 72 1.33 20.10 -2.01
C ASP A 72 1.36 19.44 -0.61
N GLU A 73 0.24 19.49 0.12
CA GLU A 73 0.05 18.81 1.40
C GLU A 73 0.29 17.30 1.35
N ASN A 74 0.07 16.66 0.20
CA ASN A 74 0.34 15.24 -0.03
C ASN A 74 1.84 14.87 -0.02
N GLN A 75 2.72 15.87 0.04
CA GLN A 75 4.17 15.71 0.17
C GLN A 75 4.63 15.72 1.64
N LEU A 76 3.73 15.83 2.61
CA LEU A 76 4.09 15.90 4.02
C LEU A 76 3.75 14.62 4.77
N ILE A 77 4.61 14.29 5.73
CA ILE A 77 4.33 13.36 6.81
C ILE A 77 4.35 14.19 8.08
N VAL A 78 3.28 14.17 8.86
CA VAL A 78 3.25 14.85 10.15
C VAL A 78 2.97 13.82 11.22
N ASP A 79 3.90 13.68 12.16
CA ASP A 79 3.80 12.79 13.30
C ASP A 79 3.90 13.60 14.59
N ILE A 80 3.15 13.20 15.61
CA ILE A 80 3.25 13.76 16.96
C ILE A 80 3.64 12.67 17.95
N VAL A 81 4.56 12.99 18.86
CA VAL A 81 5.05 12.08 19.89
C VAL A 81 4.78 12.69 21.25
N CYS A 82 3.98 12.03 22.08
CA CYS A 82 3.63 12.53 23.39
C CYS A 82 4.86 12.50 24.33
N THR A 83 5.27 13.68 24.82
CA THR A 83 6.38 13.85 25.77
C THR A 83 5.91 14.05 27.19
N LYS A 84 4.63 14.38 27.40
CA LYS A 84 4.01 14.55 28.72
C LYS A 84 2.51 14.23 28.64
N GLY A 85 1.99 13.50 29.63
CA GLY A 85 0.58 13.13 29.69
C GLY A 85 0.35 11.66 29.99
N ALA A 86 -0.88 11.19 29.78
CA ALA A 86 -1.24 9.77 29.91
C ALA A 86 -0.65 8.89 28.78
N ASN A 87 -0.26 9.51 27.66
CA ASN A 87 0.17 8.82 26.45
C ASN A 87 1.68 8.93 26.18
N VAL A 88 2.51 9.24 27.19
CA VAL A 88 3.96 9.48 27.01
C VAL A 88 4.63 8.33 26.25
N GLY A 89 5.42 8.68 25.25
CA GLY A 89 6.13 7.75 24.38
C GLY A 89 5.29 7.22 23.20
N ARG A 90 3.96 7.38 23.23
CA ARG A 90 3.10 7.02 22.10
C ARG A 90 3.29 8.00 20.95
N ARG A 91 3.17 7.45 19.73
CA ARG A 91 3.29 8.17 18.47
C ARG A 91 1.97 8.12 17.73
N PHE A 92 1.63 9.23 17.08
CA PHE A 92 0.42 9.37 16.29
C PHE A 92 0.78 9.97 14.94
N HIS A 93 0.42 9.27 13.87
CA HIS A 93 0.53 9.78 12.50
C HIS A 93 -0.69 10.64 12.22
N MET A 94 -0.47 11.86 11.71
CA MET A 94 -1.54 12.79 11.38
C MET A 94 -1.95 12.61 9.92
N ASP A 95 -3.25 12.49 9.68
CA ASP A 95 -3.81 12.44 8.34
C ASP A 95 -3.89 13.85 7.75
N ALA A 96 -4.04 13.95 6.42
CA ALA A 96 -4.12 15.24 5.72
C ALA A 96 -5.30 16.12 6.19
N GLU A 97 -6.31 15.53 6.84
CA GLU A 97 -7.43 16.27 7.43
C GLU A 97 -7.09 16.91 8.78
N ASP A 98 -6.00 16.49 9.43
CA ASP A 98 -5.61 16.96 10.76
C ASP A 98 -4.77 18.24 10.73
N TYR A 99 -4.33 18.67 9.54
CA TYR A 99 -3.52 19.86 9.35
C TYR A 99 -3.82 20.53 8.01
N THR A 100 -3.48 21.81 7.89
CA THR A 100 -3.56 22.56 6.64
C THR A 100 -2.19 23.10 6.26
N VAL A 101 -1.95 23.25 4.96
CA VAL A 101 -0.66 23.73 4.43
C VAL A 101 -0.88 24.99 3.61
N ALA A 102 -0.21 26.08 3.98
CA ALA A 102 -0.31 27.35 3.26
C ALA A 102 1.08 27.95 3.01
N SER A 103 1.52 27.93 1.74
CA SER A 103 2.76 28.51 1.17
C SER A 103 4.09 28.01 1.75
N SER A 104 4.23 27.94 3.07
CA SER A 104 5.36 27.37 3.83
C SER A 104 5.00 27.19 5.31
N VAL A 105 3.70 27.15 5.65
CA VAL A 105 3.25 27.01 7.04
C VAL A 105 2.31 25.81 7.13
N ILE A 106 2.59 24.90 8.08
CA ILE A 106 1.66 23.86 8.50
C ILE A 106 0.87 24.41 9.68
N THR A 107 -0.45 24.42 9.58
CA THR A 107 -1.33 24.71 10.70
C THR A 107 -1.99 23.42 11.14
N ILE A 108 -1.68 22.97 12.35
CA ILE A 108 -2.38 21.85 12.97
C ILE A 108 -3.64 22.44 13.61
N GLU A 109 -4.78 22.30 12.92
CA GLU A 109 -6.09 22.77 13.33
C GLU A 109 -6.92 21.64 13.93
N LYS A 110 -6.53 21.16 15.12
CA LYS A 110 -7.44 20.30 15.88
C LYS A 110 -7.57 20.79 17.30
N ASN A 111 -8.81 20.86 17.74
CA ASN A 111 -9.16 21.08 19.13
C ASN A 111 -8.78 19.81 19.91
N ILE A 112 -7.48 19.57 20.10
CA ILE A 112 -6.93 18.27 20.54
C ILE A 112 -7.56 17.81 21.86
N SER A 113 -8.05 18.74 22.69
CA SER A 113 -8.82 18.42 23.89
C SER A 113 -10.12 17.69 23.55
N GLY A 114 -10.21 16.41 23.94
CA GLY A 114 -11.37 15.57 23.68
C GLY A 114 -11.46 15.01 22.25
N VAL A 115 -10.43 15.24 21.41
CA VAL A 115 -10.32 14.55 20.12
C VAL A 115 -9.89 13.11 20.37
N VAL A 116 -10.76 12.21 19.94
CA VAL A 116 -10.55 10.78 19.86
C VAL A 116 -9.75 10.53 18.59
N TYR A 117 -8.42 10.40 18.71
CA TYR A 117 -7.55 10.05 17.56
C TYR A 117 -7.76 8.59 17.14
N ASP A 118 -8.15 7.78 18.10
CA ASP A 118 -8.73 6.45 18.01
C ASP A 118 -9.67 6.29 19.21
N THR A 119 -10.67 5.42 19.12
CA THR A 119 -11.68 5.12 20.16
C THR A 119 -11.12 4.91 21.57
N SER A 120 -9.82 4.63 21.69
CA SER A 120 -9.08 4.39 22.93
C SER A 120 -8.22 5.57 23.43
N VAL A 121 -7.97 6.60 22.61
CA VAL A 121 -7.00 7.67 22.92
C VAL A 121 -7.68 9.02 23.09
N VAL A 122 -7.73 9.47 24.34
CA VAL A 122 -8.19 10.81 24.68
C VAL A 122 -6.98 11.65 25.09
N PHE A 123 -6.74 12.74 24.35
CA PHE A 123 -5.75 13.73 24.74
C PHE A 123 -6.32 14.67 25.79
N SER A 124 -5.54 14.88 26.86
CA SER A 124 -5.93 15.68 28.01
C SER A 124 -5.30 17.06 27.96
N THR A 125 -6.00 18.06 28.48
CA THR A 125 -5.45 19.41 28.62
C THR A 125 -4.15 19.37 29.42
N GLY A 126 -3.08 19.93 28.86
CA GLY A 126 -1.74 19.93 29.46
C GLY A 126 -0.81 18.80 29.00
N ASP A 127 -1.29 17.87 28.15
CA ASP A 127 -0.41 16.95 27.43
C ASP A 127 0.53 17.75 26.50
N GLU A 128 1.80 17.32 26.38
CA GLU A 128 2.81 17.93 25.52
C GLU A 128 3.29 16.93 24.47
N PHE A 129 3.53 17.39 23.24
CA PHE A 129 3.97 16.58 22.11
C PHE A 129 5.15 17.23 21.39
N ASP A 130 6.10 16.41 20.96
CA ASP A 130 7.05 16.79 19.94
C ASP A 130 6.41 16.57 18.56
N VAL A 131 6.54 17.54 17.66
CA VAL A 131 6.03 17.44 16.29
C VAL A 131 7.18 17.12 15.34
N TYR A 132 6.98 16.13 14.50
CA TYR A 132 7.93 15.66 13.50
C TYR A 132 7.32 15.83 12.12
N ILE A 133 8.03 16.54 11.24
CA ILE A 133 7.58 16.83 9.88
C ILE A 133 8.57 16.19 8.91
N GLY A 134 8.12 15.14 8.22
CA GLY A 134 8.82 14.52 7.11
C GLY A 134 8.28 14.95 5.76
N PHE A 135 9.02 14.60 4.72
CA PHE A 135 8.70 14.97 3.34
C PHE A 135 8.70 13.76 2.42
N VAL A 136 7.80 13.79 1.46
CA VAL A 136 7.58 12.78 0.44
C VAL A 136 7.74 13.45 -0.93
N ALA A 137 8.57 12.87 -1.77
CA ALA A 137 8.72 13.32 -3.15
C ALA A 137 8.53 12.13 -4.08
N GLU A 138 7.94 12.33 -5.26
CA GLU A 138 7.80 11.23 -6.22
C GLU A 138 9.17 10.71 -6.67
N LYS A 139 9.34 9.38 -6.69
CA LYS A 139 10.55 8.74 -7.19
C LYS A 139 10.30 8.31 -8.63
N ALA A 140 10.69 9.16 -9.58
CA ALA A 140 10.46 8.91 -11.00
C ALA A 140 11.03 7.56 -11.49
N SER A 141 12.16 7.12 -10.92
CA SER A 141 12.77 5.82 -11.27
C SER A 141 11.97 4.60 -10.76
N ALA A 142 11.10 4.77 -9.75
CA ALA A 142 10.23 3.73 -9.22
C ALA A 142 8.92 3.60 -10.01
N LEU A 143 8.57 4.56 -10.87
CA LEU A 143 7.31 4.54 -11.62
C LEU A 143 7.28 3.43 -12.70
N GLY A 144 6.09 2.85 -12.87
CA GLY A 144 5.80 1.81 -13.85
C GLY A 144 6.32 0.44 -13.44
N HIS A 145 6.26 -0.50 -14.39
CA HIS A 145 6.70 -1.87 -14.17
C HIS A 145 8.23 -1.98 -14.04
N LYS A 146 8.71 -2.66 -13.00
CA LYS A 146 10.13 -2.98 -12.77
C LYS A 146 10.30 -4.43 -12.37
N ILE A 147 11.40 -5.02 -12.81
CA ILE A 147 11.86 -6.34 -12.36
C ILE A 147 12.98 -6.09 -11.36
N ILE A 148 12.82 -6.62 -10.14
CA ILE A 148 13.77 -6.47 -9.04
C ILE A 148 14.44 -7.83 -8.82
N GLU A 149 15.74 -7.91 -9.12
CA GLU A 149 16.50 -9.16 -9.05
C GLU A 149 17.31 -9.27 -7.75
N THR A 150 17.72 -8.14 -7.20
CA THR A 150 18.59 -8.06 -6.02
C THR A 150 18.07 -7.07 -4.98
N ILE A 151 18.60 -7.16 -3.75
CA ILE A 151 18.32 -6.17 -2.70
C ILE A 151 18.85 -4.78 -3.10
N SER A 152 19.94 -4.71 -3.88
CA SER A 152 20.45 -3.42 -4.39
C SER A 152 19.45 -2.75 -5.33
N ASP A 153 18.80 -3.53 -6.20
CA ASP A 153 17.78 -3.02 -7.12
C ASP A 153 16.61 -2.37 -6.36
N ILE A 154 16.26 -2.87 -5.18
CA ILE A 154 15.25 -2.23 -4.33
C ILE A 154 15.70 -0.82 -3.97
N GLU A 155 16.92 -0.65 -3.46
CA GLU A 155 17.40 0.67 -3.05
C GLU A 155 17.54 1.63 -4.24
N ASP A 156 18.05 1.12 -5.36
CA ASP A 156 18.29 1.89 -6.58
C ASP A 156 16.97 2.32 -7.23
N TYR A 157 16.03 1.40 -7.44
CA TYR A 157 14.76 1.69 -8.11
C TYR A 157 13.68 2.20 -7.15
N LEU A 158 13.47 1.55 -6.01
CA LEU A 158 12.33 1.80 -5.10
C LEU A 158 12.70 2.63 -3.87
N GLY A 159 13.98 2.73 -3.54
CA GLY A 159 14.47 3.41 -2.35
C GLY A 159 14.64 2.45 -1.17
N LYS A 160 15.19 2.94 -0.06
CA LYS A 160 15.48 2.10 1.10
C LYS A 160 14.22 1.38 1.60
N PRO A 161 14.26 0.06 1.85
CA PRO A 161 13.11 -0.70 2.32
C PRO A 161 12.85 -0.36 3.80
N LYS A 162 11.83 0.46 4.04
CA LYS A 162 11.40 0.94 5.37
C LYS A 162 9.89 0.87 5.46
N THR A 163 9.34 0.81 6.68
CA THR A 163 7.88 0.72 6.89
C THR A 163 7.11 1.87 6.23
N PHE A 164 7.71 3.06 6.18
CA PHE A 164 7.13 4.20 5.48
C PHE A 164 7.27 4.12 3.97
N ASN A 165 8.18 3.30 3.40
CA ASN A 165 8.26 2.96 1.97
C ASN A 165 7.66 1.57 1.70
N PRO A 166 6.31 1.43 1.70
CA PRO A 166 5.62 0.15 1.62
C PRO A 166 5.93 -0.62 0.33
N LEU A 167 6.12 0.04 -0.81
CA LEU A 167 6.50 -0.64 -2.05
C LEU A 167 7.88 -1.29 -1.93
N GLY A 168 8.89 -0.56 -1.46
CA GLY A 168 10.24 -1.09 -1.26
C GLY A 168 10.28 -2.17 -0.17
N TYR A 169 9.59 -1.96 0.95
CA TYR A 169 9.53 -2.91 2.06
C TYR A 169 8.78 -4.19 1.69
N GLY A 170 7.60 -4.07 1.08
CA GLY A 170 6.83 -5.20 0.59
C GLY A 170 7.61 -6.04 -0.42
N THR A 171 8.37 -5.38 -1.31
CA THR A 171 9.25 -6.05 -2.26
C THR A 171 10.34 -6.86 -1.56
N LEU A 172 11.01 -6.27 -0.56
CA LEU A 172 12.02 -6.98 0.22
C LEU A 172 11.45 -8.23 0.90
N VAL A 173 10.29 -8.11 1.56
CA VAL A 173 9.63 -9.23 2.25
C VAL A 173 9.23 -10.32 1.26
N ALA A 174 8.66 -9.95 0.11
CA ALA A 174 8.28 -10.90 -0.93
C ALA A 174 9.48 -11.62 -1.55
N MET A 175 10.60 -10.91 -1.78
CA MET A 175 11.84 -11.52 -2.22
C MET A 175 12.38 -12.52 -1.20
N PHE A 176 12.36 -12.18 0.10
CA PHE A 176 12.78 -13.11 1.14
C PHE A 176 11.90 -14.35 1.25
N ASN A 177 10.58 -14.19 1.10
CA ASN A 177 9.64 -15.31 1.16
C ASN A 177 9.71 -16.20 -0.09
N SER A 178 9.90 -15.62 -1.27
CA SER A 178 9.95 -16.36 -2.55
C SER A 178 11.34 -16.91 -2.89
N GLY A 179 12.41 -16.31 -2.33
CA GLY A 179 13.79 -16.59 -2.74
C GLY A 179 14.09 -16.24 -4.20
N SER A 180 13.26 -15.41 -4.84
CA SER A 180 13.27 -15.14 -6.28
C SER A 180 13.19 -13.64 -6.58
N LYS A 181 13.39 -13.29 -7.86
CA LYS A 181 13.12 -11.94 -8.37
C LYS A 181 11.63 -11.59 -8.20
N MET A 182 11.34 -10.30 -8.07
CA MET A 182 9.97 -9.79 -7.90
C MET A 182 9.65 -8.74 -8.96
N ASN A 183 8.43 -8.80 -9.51
CA ASN A 183 7.92 -7.68 -10.28
C ASN A 183 7.28 -6.67 -9.35
N THR A 184 7.49 -5.41 -9.68
CA THR A 184 6.91 -4.29 -8.96
C THR A 184 6.29 -3.31 -9.94
N PHE A 185 5.30 -2.57 -9.49
CA PHE A 185 4.70 -1.51 -10.26
C PHE A 185 4.50 -0.30 -9.36
N GLY A 186 5.31 0.73 -9.57
CA GLY A 186 5.20 1.97 -8.83
C GLY A 186 4.24 2.96 -9.49
N HIS A 187 3.43 3.65 -8.70
CA HIS A 187 2.58 4.73 -9.20
C HIS A 187 2.68 6.02 -8.41
N SER A 188 2.25 7.12 -9.02
CA SER A 188 2.32 8.43 -8.38
C SER A 188 1.31 8.55 -7.24
N ARG A 189 1.67 9.34 -6.21
CA ARG A 189 0.80 9.79 -5.10
C ARG A 189 0.44 11.27 -5.22
N LEU A 190 1.19 12.05 -6.01
CA LEU A 190 1.04 13.52 -6.13
C LEU A 190 -0.06 13.88 -7.15
N PRO A 191 -0.62 15.10 -7.16
CA PRO A 191 -2.03 15.31 -7.41
C PRO A 191 -2.47 15.07 -8.86
N ALA A 192 -3.78 14.81 -8.98
CA ALA A 192 -4.53 14.22 -10.09
C ALA A 192 -4.39 14.85 -11.50
N SER A 193 -3.64 15.94 -11.71
CA SER A 193 -3.54 16.57 -13.03
C SER A 193 -2.60 15.85 -13.99
N THR A 194 -1.70 15.00 -13.47
CA THR A 194 -0.76 14.20 -14.30
C THR A 194 -0.45 12.81 -13.72
N ALA A 195 -0.97 12.48 -12.54
CA ALA A 195 -0.79 11.19 -11.91
C ALA A 195 -1.66 10.13 -12.58
N LYS A 196 -1.01 9.10 -13.13
CA LYS A 196 -1.65 7.84 -13.52
C LYS A 196 -2.48 7.34 -12.34
N LYS A 197 -3.82 7.39 -12.49
CA LYS A 197 -4.72 6.80 -11.50
C LYS A 197 -4.41 5.31 -11.43
N VAL A 198 -4.71 4.64 -10.32
CA VAL A 198 -4.45 3.20 -10.24
C VAL A 198 -5.13 2.41 -11.36
N SER A 199 -6.26 2.90 -11.90
CA SER A 199 -6.84 2.38 -13.15
C SER A 199 -5.85 2.35 -14.31
N ASP A 200 -5.11 3.43 -14.55
CA ASP A 200 -4.19 3.56 -15.69
C ASP A 200 -2.97 2.64 -15.51
N ASN A 201 -2.62 2.36 -14.26
CA ASN A 201 -1.57 1.38 -13.91
C ASN A 201 -2.05 -0.04 -14.15
N LEU A 202 -3.27 -0.34 -13.76
CA LEU A 202 -3.93 -1.63 -13.99
C LEU A 202 -4.07 -1.90 -15.51
N ASP A 203 -4.36 -0.89 -16.32
CA ASP A 203 -4.38 -1.01 -17.79
C ASP A 203 -3.00 -1.39 -18.36
N GLU A 204 -1.90 -0.92 -17.75
CA GLU A 204 -0.54 -1.32 -18.16
C GLU A 204 -0.22 -2.77 -17.76
N LEU A 205 -0.74 -3.24 -16.62
CA LEU A 205 -0.64 -4.63 -16.19
C LEU A 205 -1.47 -5.59 -17.06
N ASP A 206 -2.48 -5.11 -17.79
CA ASP A 206 -3.23 -5.93 -18.76
C ASP A 206 -2.35 -6.46 -19.90
N LEU A 207 -1.26 -5.75 -20.21
CA LEU A 207 -0.31 -6.16 -21.24
C LEU A 207 0.74 -7.15 -20.72
N LYS A 208 0.61 -7.63 -19.47
CA LYS A 208 1.59 -8.49 -18.80
C LYS A 208 0.96 -9.82 -18.36
N ASP A 209 1.77 -10.86 -18.38
CA ASP A 209 1.39 -12.20 -17.92
C ASP A 209 1.53 -12.32 -16.39
N ILE A 210 0.59 -11.69 -15.69
CA ILE A 210 0.56 -11.60 -14.23
C ILE A 210 -0.56 -12.45 -13.69
N TYR A 211 -0.26 -13.27 -12.68
CA TYR A 211 -1.25 -14.08 -11.95
C TYR A 211 -1.70 -13.43 -10.65
N ALA A 212 -0.77 -12.83 -9.91
CA ALA A 212 -1.07 -12.28 -8.58
C ALA A 212 -0.67 -10.81 -8.49
N ILE A 213 -1.57 -10.01 -7.92
CA ILE A 213 -1.35 -8.59 -7.63
C ILE A 213 -1.40 -8.41 -6.12
N ALA A 214 -0.35 -7.86 -5.53
CA ALA A 214 -0.34 -7.47 -4.12
C ALA A 214 -0.31 -5.93 -4.03
N GLY A 215 -1.45 -5.32 -3.70
CA GLY A 215 -1.57 -3.88 -3.54
C GLY A 215 -1.06 -3.45 -2.16
N MET A 216 -0.13 -2.49 -2.14
CA MET A 216 0.45 -1.90 -0.93
C MET A 216 -0.19 -0.56 -0.57
N ASP A 217 -1.16 -0.10 -1.36
CA ASP A 217 -1.90 1.14 -1.17
C ASP A 217 -3.12 0.96 -0.27
N GLN A 218 -3.58 2.05 0.36
CA GLN A 218 -4.72 2.04 1.28
C GLN A 218 -6.07 2.36 0.60
N ASP A 219 -7.12 1.75 1.13
CA ASP A 219 -8.58 1.97 0.98
C ASP A 219 -9.16 2.32 -0.40
N SER A 220 -8.84 3.50 -0.94
CA SER A 220 -9.47 4.04 -2.16
C SER A 220 -9.21 3.21 -3.42
N VAL A 221 -8.26 2.28 -3.35
CA VAL A 221 -7.75 1.52 -4.49
C VAL A 221 -8.26 0.08 -4.55
N MET A 222 -8.83 -0.43 -3.46
CA MET A 222 -9.25 -1.84 -3.35
C MET A 222 -10.31 -2.22 -4.38
N THR A 223 -11.27 -1.33 -4.64
CA THR A 223 -12.31 -1.54 -5.68
C THR A 223 -11.71 -1.63 -7.08
N ALA A 224 -10.64 -0.88 -7.36
CA ALA A 224 -9.96 -0.91 -8.66
C ALA A 224 -9.29 -2.28 -8.90
N TYR A 225 -8.56 -2.81 -7.91
CA TYR A 225 -7.98 -4.14 -7.98
C TYR A 225 -9.04 -5.23 -8.19
N GLY A 226 -10.16 -5.16 -7.46
CA GLY A 226 -11.25 -6.13 -7.61
C GLY A 226 -11.92 -6.10 -8.99
N THR A 227 -12.12 -4.90 -9.55
CA THR A 227 -12.68 -4.70 -10.89
C THR A 227 -11.75 -5.25 -11.96
N HIS A 228 -10.46 -4.93 -11.86
CA HIS A 228 -9.45 -5.40 -12.79
C HIS A 228 -9.28 -6.93 -12.75
N VAL A 229 -9.19 -7.53 -11.54
CA VAL A 229 -9.14 -8.98 -11.40
C VAL A 229 -10.37 -9.64 -12.01
N ALA A 230 -11.58 -9.10 -11.78
CA ALA A 230 -12.80 -9.64 -12.37
C ALA A 230 -12.77 -9.57 -13.91
N ALA A 231 -12.33 -8.43 -14.47
CA ALA A 231 -12.23 -8.22 -15.90
C ALA A 231 -11.23 -9.18 -16.56
N GLN A 232 -10.07 -9.38 -15.96
CA GLN A 232 -9.00 -10.25 -16.50
C GLN A 232 -9.28 -11.74 -16.30
N SER A 233 -10.19 -12.03 -15.37
CA SER A 233 -10.65 -13.37 -15.03
C SER A 233 -11.77 -13.91 -15.91
N VAL A 234 -12.34 -13.11 -16.81
CA VAL A 234 -13.40 -13.59 -17.70
C VAL A 234 -12.82 -14.54 -18.76
N SER A 235 -13.67 -15.41 -19.30
CA SER A 235 -13.26 -16.44 -20.27
C SER A 235 -12.67 -15.90 -21.57
N THR A 236 -12.97 -14.64 -21.92
CA THR A 236 -12.41 -13.98 -23.11
C THR A 236 -11.02 -13.41 -22.87
N ALA A 237 -10.73 -12.95 -21.65
CA ALA A 237 -9.42 -12.44 -21.27
C ALA A 237 -8.43 -13.59 -20.98
N LYS A 238 -8.87 -14.66 -20.30
CA LYS A 238 -8.05 -15.85 -19.98
C LYS A 238 -6.79 -15.57 -19.16
N HIS A 239 -6.72 -14.47 -18.43
CA HIS A 239 -5.53 -14.07 -17.66
C HIS A 239 -5.58 -14.46 -16.18
N GLU A 240 -6.44 -15.42 -15.77
CA GLU A 240 -6.71 -15.82 -14.35
C GLU A 240 -5.90 -15.06 -13.29
N ARG A 241 -6.48 -14.00 -12.72
CA ARG A 241 -5.80 -13.14 -11.74
C ARG A 241 -6.36 -13.34 -10.34
N ILE A 242 -5.49 -13.14 -9.35
CA ILE A 242 -5.84 -12.97 -7.94
C ILE A 242 -5.26 -11.66 -7.42
N ALA A 243 -5.96 -11.01 -6.49
CA ALA A 243 -5.45 -9.83 -5.80
C ALA A 243 -5.39 -10.06 -4.29
N PHE A 244 -4.31 -9.60 -3.69
CA PHE A 244 -4.13 -9.48 -2.25
C PHE A 244 -4.16 -7.99 -1.91
N ILE A 245 -5.08 -7.60 -1.05
CA ILE A 245 -5.31 -6.21 -0.62
C ILE A 245 -5.17 -6.12 0.88
N ASN A 246 -4.76 -4.96 1.39
CA ASN A 246 -4.68 -4.71 2.81
C ASN A 246 -5.70 -3.61 3.17
N PRO A 247 -6.83 -3.94 3.82
CA PRO A 247 -7.74 -2.92 4.30
C PRO A 247 -7.01 -2.08 5.36
N PRO A 248 -7.24 -0.76 5.41
CA PRO A 248 -6.67 0.05 6.47
C PRO A 248 -7.21 -0.44 7.81
N ARG A 249 -6.29 -0.48 8.77
CA ARG A 249 -6.64 -0.66 10.16
C ARG A 249 -6.95 0.70 10.76
N SER A 250 -7.74 0.75 11.83
CA SER A 250 -7.66 1.91 12.71
C SER A 250 -6.20 2.07 13.15
N THR A 251 -5.75 3.32 13.21
CA THR A 251 -4.36 3.81 13.23
C THR A 251 -3.51 3.38 14.44
N GLU A 252 -3.89 2.33 15.17
CA GLU A 252 -3.19 1.88 16.36
C GLU A 252 -1.99 0.97 16.00
N ILE A 253 -0.80 1.56 15.91
CA ILE A 253 0.46 0.82 16.02
C ILE A 253 0.62 0.43 17.50
N VAL A 254 0.06 -0.71 17.88
CA VAL A 254 0.28 -1.29 19.21
C VAL A 254 1.64 -1.99 19.23
N GLU A 255 2.64 -1.36 19.84
CA GLU A 255 3.86 -2.07 20.23
C GLU A 255 3.49 -3.17 21.23
N GLY A 256 3.64 -4.44 20.82
CA GLY A 256 3.32 -5.61 21.65
C GLY A 256 1.94 -6.21 21.38
N LEU A 257 1.78 -6.86 20.22
CA LEU A 257 0.56 -7.60 19.87
C LEU A 257 0.28 -8.73 20.88
N THR A 258 -0.71 -8.52 21.73
CA THR A 258 -1.28 -9.57 22.58
C THR A 258 -1.98 -10.64 21.75
N SER A 259 -2.25 -11.81 22.33
CA SER A 259 -3.07 -12.85 21.70
C SER A 259 -4.49 -12.35 21.37
N THR A 260 -5.04 -11.44 22.17
CA THR A 260 -6.36 -10.85 21.98
C THR A 260 -6.39 -9.99 20.71
N THR A 261 -5.44 -9.06 20.58
CA THR A 261 -5.31 -8.21 19.37
C THR A 261 -5.10 -9.04 18.10
N ARG A 262 -4.42 -10.20 18.18
CA ARG A 262 -4.29 -11.11 17.03
C ARG A 262 -5.62 -11.78 16.67
N GLY A 263 -6.42 -12.14 17.66
CA GLY A 263 -7.75 -12.72 17.47
C GLY A 263 -8.72 -11.73 16.83
N GLU A 264 -8.71 -10.48 17.29
CA GLU A 264 -9.52 -9.38 16.72
C GLU A 264 -9.13 -9.12 15.26
N SER A 265 -7.83 -8.96 14.97
CA SER A 265 -7.34 -8.81 13.59
C SER A 265 -7.79 -9.95 12.68
N ALA A 266 -7.77 -11.19 13.15
CA ALA A 266 -8.21 -12.34 12.35
C ALA A 266 -9.71 -12.28 12.02
N VAL A 267 -10.54 -11.82 12.97
CA VAL A 267 -11.98 -11.63 12.76
C VAL A 267 -12.24 -10.51 11.76
N ASP A 268 -11.52 -9.38 11.88
CA ASP A 268 -11.67 -8.25 10.95
C ASP A 268 -11.31 -8.64 9.52
N ILE A 269 -10.21 -9.37 9.33
CA ILE A 269 -9.81 -9.92 8.02
C ILE A 269 -10.88 -10.87 7.48
N GLN A 270 -11.46 -11.73 8.33
CA GLN A 270 -12.50 -12.66 7.92
C GLN A 270 -13.76 -11.92 7.47
N GLN A 271 -14.15 -10.87 8.20
CA GLN A 271 -15.30 -10.03 7.85
C GLN A 271 -15.04 -9.25 6.56
N ALA A 272 -13.87 -8.61 6.43
CA ALA A 272 -13.47 -7.92 5.21
C ALA A 272 -13.52 -8.87 4.00
N ASN A 273 -12.93 -10.07 4.11
CA ASN A 273 -13.00 -11.09 3.06
C ASN A 273 -14.44 -11.54 2.74
N ALA A 274 -15.33 -11.59 3.72
CA ALA A 274 -16.73 -11.93 3.49
C ALA A 274 -17.49 -10.84 2.71
N THR A 275 -17.07 -9.57 2.82
CA THR A 275 -17.65 -8.46 2.04
C THR A 275 -17.12 -8.37 0.61
N LEU A 276 -15.97 -8.98 0.32
CA LEU A 276 -15.44 -9.05 -1.03
C LEU A 276 -16.31 -9.98 -1.88
N PHE A 277 -17.14 -9.40 -2.74
CA PHE A 277 -18.00 -10.13 -3.67
C PHE A 277 -17.23 -11.03 -4.67
N ASN A 278 -15.92 -10.83 -4.78
CA ASN A 278 -15.04 -11.57 -5.68
C ASN A 278 -14.15 -12.55 -4.90
N LYS A 279 -14.35 -13.85 -5.10
CA LYS A 279 -13.55 -14.94 -4.49
C LYS A 279 -12.07 -14.94 -4.90
N ARG A 280 -11.66 -14.05 -5.81
CA ARG A 280 -10.29 -13.90 -6.30
C ARG A 280 -9.57 -12.71 -5.66
N VAL A 281 -10.23 -11.99 -4.77
CA VAL A 281 -9.63 -10.88 -4.01
C VAL A 281 -9.60 -11.28 -2.54
N PHE A 282 -8.44 -11.16 -1.93
CA PHE A 282 -8.20 -11.56 -0.55
C PHE A 282 -7.64 -10.38 0.24
N SER A 283 -8.36 -9.99 1.28
CA SER A 283 -7.83 -9.16 2.35
C SER A 283 -6.79 -9.96 3.13
N ILE A 284 -5.58 -9.43 3.24
CA ILE A 284 -4.48 -9.99 4.04
C ILE A 284 -3.97 -8.94 5.02
N HIS A 285 -3.41 -9.40 6.14
CA HIS A 285 -2.77 -8.53 7.13
C HIS A 285 -1.25 -8.71 7.07
N PRO A 286 -0.45 -7.63 7.16
CA PRO A 286 1.00 -7.70 7.22
C PRO A 286 1.53 -8.28 8.54
#